data_AF-A0A2Z5PNE9-F1
#
_entry.id   AF-A0A2Z5PNE9-F1
#
_cell.length_a   1.000
_cell.length_b   1.000
_cell.length_c   1.000
_cell.angle_alpha   90.00
_cell.angle_beta   90.00
_cell.angle_gamma   90.00
#
_symmetry.space_group_name_H-M   'P 1'
#
loop_
_entity.id
_entity.type
_entity.pdbx_description
1 polymer ?
#
loop_
_entity_poly.entity_id
_entity_poly.type
_entity_poly.pdbx_seq_one_letter_code
_entity_poly.pdbx_strand_id
1 'polypeptide(L)'
;MIDLKELKKYCNPSYLTIRNDKIIVGNKGLARLSKEKMRKIENDFGIPVVYSRVFEEISERMGRFVSKNNIISPKDKILVGLSGGKDSLALLHLLEPYRRKYGVQIYAVTVDLNINGIRPWTESNKNVENK
;
A
#
# COMPACT_ATOMS: atom_id res chain seq x y z
N MET A 1 14.03 3.95 5.67
CA MET A 1 12.58 4.20 5.80
C MET A 1 12.39 5.71 5.85
N ILE A 2 11.40 6.25 5.12
CA ILE A 2 11.17 7.70 5.05
C ILE A 2 10.87 8.27 6.44
N ASP A 3 11.47 9.42 6.78
CA ASP A 3 11.08 10.15 7.98
C ASP A 3 9.69 10.79 7.80
N LEU A 4 8.71 10.24 8.52
CA LEU A 4 7.33 10.72 8.49
C LEU A 4 7.17 12.15 9.03
N LYS A 5 8.06 12.63 9.92
CA LYS A 5 8.00 14.00 10.43
C LYS A 5 8.39 15.00 9.35
N GLU A 6 9.43 14.70 8.60
CA GLU A 6 9.85 15.52 7.46
C GLU A 6 8.79 15.49 6.35
N LEU A 7 8.26 14.31 6.01
CA LEU A 7 7.25 14.19 4.95
C LEU A 7 5.98 15.01 5.25
N LYS A 8 5.58 15.11 6.52
CA LYS A 8 4.43 15.92 6.97
C LYS A 8 4.56 17.42 6.67
N LYS A 9 5.77 17.94 6.47
CA LYS A 9 5.99 19.34 6.09
C LYS A 9 5.47 19.63 4.68
N TYR A 10 5.42 18.61 3.82
CA TYR A 10 5.03 18.74 2.41
C TYR A 10 3.57 18.37 2.19
N CYS A 11 3.09 17.30 2.82
CA CYS A 11 1.82 16.65 2.53
C CYS A 11 1.20 15.96 3.75
N ASN A 12 -0.04 15.47 3.59
CA ASN A 12 -0.66 14.58 4.56
C ASN A 12 -0.37 13.11 4.21
N PRO A 13 0.50 12.39 4.95
CA PRO A 13 0.92 11.04 4.62
C PRO A 13 -0.15 9.97 4.87
N SER A 14 -1.27 10.29 5.51
CA SER A 14 -2.38 9.35 5.72
C SER A 14 -3.14 9.00 4.43
N TYR A 15 -2.82 9.67 3.33
CA TYR A 15 -3.39 9.44 2.00
C TYR A 15 -2.33 8.98 0.97
N LEU A 16 -1.17 8.55 1.46
CA LEU A 16 -0.07 8.06 0.64
C LEU A 16 0.23 6.63 1.05
N THR A 17 0.46 5.75 0.08
CA THR A 17 1.07 4.44 0.30
C THR A 17 2.58 4.62 0.24
N ILE A 18 3.28 4.34 1.34
CA ILE A 18 4.72 4.56 1.48
C ILE A 18 5.44 3.22 1.38
N ARG A 19 6.32 3.10 0.38
CA ARG A 19 7.24 1.96 0.22
C ARG A 19 8.69 2.44 0.33
N ASN A 20 9.61 1.49 0.40
CA ASN A 20 11.04 1.78 0.38
C ASN A 20 11.50 2.34 -0.97
N ASP A 21 10.84 1.97 -2.06
CA ASP A 21 11.24 2.28 -3.44
C ASP A 21 10.38 3.38 -4.10
N LYS A 22 9.24 3.74 -3.52
CA LYS A 22 8.33 4.78 -4.04
C LYS A 22 7.28 5.22 -3.03
N ILE A 23 6.72 6.39 -3.27
CA ILE A 23 5.47 6.85 -2.66
C ILE A 23 4.37 6.78 -3.72
N ILE A 24 3.20 6.25 -3.37
CA ILE A 24 2.03 6.20 -4.26
C ILE A 24 0.94 7.08 -3.67
N VAL A 25 0.40 7.99 -4.48
CA VAL A 25 -0.63 8.94 -4.05
C VAL A 25 -2.01 8.28 -4.10
N GLY A 26 -2.60 7.99 -2.93
CA GLY A 26 -3.94 7.42 -2.81
C GLY A 26 -5.06 8.46 -2.87
N ASN A 27 -4.79 9.72 -2.51
CA ASN A 27 -5.69 10.83 -2.79
C ASN A 27 -4.91 12.15 -2.81
N LYS A 28 -4.81 12.79 -3.98
CA LYS A 28 -3.98 14.00 -4.18
C LYS A 28 -4.53 15.20 -3.41
N GLY A 29 -5.85 15.37 -3.41
CA GLY A 29 -6.53 16.47 -2.72
C GLY A 29 -6.38 16.37 -1.20
N LEU A 30 -6.74 15.23 -0.63
CA LEU A 30 -6.65 14.97 0.81
C LEU A 30 -5.19 14.87 1.30
N ALA A 31 -4.26 14.44 0.45
CA ALA A 31 -2.82 14.53 0.70
C ALA A 31 -2.27 15.96 0.63
N ARG A 32 -3.03 16.94 0.13
CA ARG A 32 -2.59 18.33 -0.09
C ARG A 32 -1.37 18.45 -1.01
N LEU A 33 -1.32 17.60 -2.04
CA LEU A 33 -0.21 17.53 -3.00
C LEU A 33 -0.49 18.35 -4.26
N SER A 34 0.50 19.15 -4.66
CA SER A 34 0.60 19.76 -5.99
C SER A 34 1.71 19.07 -6.79
N LYS A 35 1.79 19.31 -8.10
CA LYS A 35 2.90 18.83 -8.94
C LYS A 35 4.27 19.28 -8.39
N GLU A 36 4.35 20.53 -7.94
CA GLU A 36 5.58 21.10 -7.37
C GLU A 36 5.96 20.40 -6.06
N LYS A 37 4.99 20.17 -5.15
CA LYS A 37 5.25 19.45 -3.90
C LYS A 37 5.71 18.02 -4.13
N MET A 38 5.13 17.32 -5.11
CA MET A 38 5.58 15.97 -5.47
C MET A 38 7.04 16.00 -5.93
N ARG A 39 7.43 16.92 -6.82
CA ARG A 39 8.84 17.07 -7.25
C ARG A 39 9.79 17.41 -6.10
N LYS A 40 9.38 18.25 -5.16
CA LYS A 40 10.17 18.55 -3.95
C LYS A 40 10.37 17.30 -3.10
N ILE A 41 9.31 16.52 -2.87
CA ILE A 41 9.41 15.24 -2.16
C ILE A 41 10.35 14.28 -2.90
N GLU A 42 10.27 14.18 -4.23
CA GLU A 42 11.18 13.33 -5.00
C GLU A 42 12.65 13.73 -4.84
N ASN A 43 12.94 15.03 -4.90
CA ASN A 43 14.29 15.56 -4.72
C ASN A 43 14.81 15.36 -3.29
N ASP A 44 13.99 15.67 -2.28
CA ASP A 44 14.42 15.70 -0.88
C ASP A 44 14.54 14.29 -0.29
N PHE A 45 13.71 13.35 -0.73
CA PHE A 45 13.71 11.97 -0.24
C PHE A 45 14.37 10.97 -1.19
N GLY A 46 14.73 11.37 -2.40
CA GLY A 46 15.41 10.52 -3.39
C GLY A 46 14.58 9.33 -3.87
N ILE A 47 13.25 9.42 -3.81
CA ILE A 47 12.33 8.35 -4.21
C ILE A 47 11.19 8.91 -5.07
N PRO A 48 10.72 8.16 -6.07
CA PRO A 48 9.65 8.61 -6.94
C PRO A 48 8.30 8.75 -6.22
N VAL A 49 7.54 9.76 -6.60
CA VAL A 49 6.16 10.00 -6.14
C VAL A 49 5.21 9.73 -7.31
N VAL A 50 4.58 8.56 -7.27
CA VAL A 50 3.72 8.07 -8.34
C VAL A 50 2.27 8.49 -8.09
N TYR A 51 1.70 9.21 -9.06
CA TYR A 51 0.27 9.53 -9.08
C TYR A 51 -0.42 8.83 -10.25
N SER A 52 -1.54 8.18 -9.96
CA SER A 52 -2.45 7.61 -10.95
C SER A 52 -3.87 7.95 -10.57
N ARG A 53 -4.63 8.49 -11.53
CA ARG A 53 -6.04 8.80 -11.31
C ARG A 53 -6.86 7.56 -10.96
N VAL A 54 -6.56 6.43 -11.61
CA VAL A 54 -7.23 5.15 -11.36
C VAL A 54 -6.95 4.66 -9.94
N PHE A 55 -5.71 4.76 -9.47
CA PHE A 55 -5.36 4.34 -8.10
C PHE A 55 -6.03 5.23 -7.05
N GLU A 56 -6.13 6.52 -7.30
CA GLU A 56 -6.88 7.45 -6.44
C GLU A 56 -8.37 7.06 -6.36
N GLU A 57 -9.00 6.76 -7.50
CA GLU A 57 -10.40 6.35 -7.54
C GLU A 57 -10.66 5.02 -6.80
N ILE A 58 -9.74 4.05 -6.93
CA ILE A 58 -9.81 2.77 -6.19
C ILE A 58 -9.66 3.03 -4.69
N SER A 59 -8.68 3.84 -4.28
CA SER A 59 -8.43 4.20 -2.89
C SER A 59 -9.63 4.90 -2.25
N GLU A 60 -10.26 5.81 -2.98
CA GLU A 60 -11.48 6.48 -2.53
C GLU A 60 -12.68 5.53 -2.40
N ARG A 61 -12.90 4.64 -3.39
CA ARG A 61 -13.99 3.65 -3.33
C ARG A 61 -13.80 2.70 -2.14
N MET A 62 -12.58 2.24 -1.92
CA MET A 62 -12.23 1.39 -0.77
C MET A 62 -12.44 2.13 0.55
N GLY A 63 -12.00 3.40 0.64
CA GLY A 63 -12.25 4.26 1.81
C GLY A 63 -13.73 4.45 2.12
N ARG A 64 -14.56 4.73 1.11
CA ARG A 64 -16.02 4.82 1.25
C ARG A 64 -16.63 3.49 1.70
N PHE A 65 -16.20 2.38 1.12
CA PHE A 65 -16.72 1.05 1.46
C PHE A 65 -16.38 0.64 2.90
N VAL A 66 -15.13 0.86 3.33
CA VAL A 66 -14.71 0.59 4.71
C VAL A 66 -15.51 1.43 5.70
N SER A 67 -15.68 2.73 5.43
CA SER A 67 -16.41 3.63 6.32
C SER A 67 -17.91 3.33 6.36
N LYS A 68 -18.53 3.02 5.21
CA LYS A 68 -19.97 2.73 5.13
C LYS A 68 -20.35 1.46 5.92
N ASN A 69 -19.45 0.47 5.95
CA ASN A 69 -19.72 -0.83 6.53
C ASN A 69 -18.99 -1.06 7.87
N ASN A 70 -18.33 -0.04 8.43
CA ASN A 70 -17.57 -0.12 9.68
C ASN A 70 -16.56 -1.30 9.73
N ILE A 71 -15.87 -1.56 8.61
CA ILE A 71 -15.00 -2.75 8.45
C ILE A 71 -13.72 -2.63 9.28
N ILE A 72 -13.22 -1.40 9.47
CA ILE A 72 -11.97 -1.12 10.17
C ILE A 72 -12.23 -0.07 11.24
N SER A 73 -11.85 -0.40 12.47
CA SER A 73 -11.86 0.49 13.63
C SER A 73 -10.44 0.96 13.99
N PRO A 74 -10.32 2.09 14.71
CA PRO A 74 -9.03 2.54 15.21
C PRO A 74 -8.33 1.48 16.06
N LYS A 75 -7.02 1.30 15.82
CA LYS A 75 -6.13 0.36 16.52
C LYS A 75 -6.40 -1.13 16.28
N ASP A 76 -7.22 -1.48 15.29
CA ASP A 76 -7.43 -2.88 14.90
C ASP A 76 -6.14 -3.60 14.51
N LYS A 77 -6.10 -4.91 14.75
CA LYS A 77 -5.12 -5.83 14.19
C LYS A 77 -5.76 -6.54 13.00
N ILE A 78 -5.28 -6.24 11.80
CA ILE A 78 -5.81 -6.75 10.54
C ILE A 78 -4.89 -7.85 10.02
N LEU A 79 -5.44 -9.04 9.85
CA LEU A 79 -4.78 -10.16 9.16
C LEU A 79 -5.17 -10.13 7.68
N VAL A 80 -4.18 -10.13 6.78
CA VAL A 80 -4.38 -10.14 5.33
C VAL A 80 -3.83 -11.45 4.78
N GLY A 81 -4.71 -12.28 4.22
CA GLY A 81 -4.31 -13.48 3.49
C GLY A 81 -3.65 -13.12 2.16
N LEU A 82 -2.39 -13.52 1.97
CA LEU A 82 -1.64 -13.34 0.74
C LEU A 82 -1.60 -14.65 -0.05
N SER A 83 -2.10 -14.63 -1.28
CA SER A 83 -2.03 -15.77 -2.20
C SER A 83 -0.82 -15.70 -3.15
N GLY A 84 -0.08 -14.59 -3.13
CA GLY A 84 0.92 -14.24 -4.15
C GLY A 84 0.31 -13.58 -5.40
N GLY A 85 -1.02 -13.52 -5.50
CA GLY A 85 -1.70 -12.85 -6.60
C GLY A 85 -1.78 -11.33 -6.44
N LYS A 86 -1.97 -10.65 -7.59
CA LYS A 86 -2.07 -9.18 -7.68
C LYS A 86 -3.10 -8.57 -6.74
N ASP A 87 -4.24 -9.23 -6.50
CA ASP A 87 -5.34 -8.65 -5.73
C ASP A 87 -5.01 -8.57 -4.24
N SER A 88 -4.41 -9.63 -3.68
CA SER A 88 -3.98 -9.65 -2.28
C SER A 88 -2.84 -8.65 -2.01
N LEU A 89 -1.92 -8.50 -2.96
CA LEU A 89 -0.86 -7.49 -2.89
C LEU A 89 -1.39 -6.06 -3.06
N ALA A 90 -2.35 -5.85 -3.96
CA ALA A 90 -3.01 -4.56 -4.15
C ALA A 90 -3.77 -4.15 -2.88
N LEU A 91 -4.46 -5.09 -2.22
CA LEU A 91 -5.12 -4.85 -0.94
C LEU A 91 -4.12 -4.41 0.13
N LEU A 92 -2.96 -5.04 0.20
CA LEU A 92 -1.91 -4.64 1.15
C LEU A 92 -1.42 -3.21 0.89
N HIS A 93 -1.26 -2.82 -0.39
CA HIS A 93 -0.93 -1.45 -0.77
C HIS A 93 -2.01 -0.44 -0.36
N LEU A 94 -3.29 -0.79 -0.55
CA LEU A 94 -4.42 0.06 -0.20
C LEU A 94 -4.61 0.22 1.32
N LEU A 95 -4.27 -0.82 2.09
CA LEU A 95 -4.34 -0.79 3.55
C LEU A 95 -3.16 -0.08 4.21
N GLU A 96 -2.00 0.02 3.56
CA GLU A 96 -0.79 0.62 4.14
C GLU A 96 -1.02 2.03 4.75
N PRO A 97 -1.74 2.98 4.08
CA PRO A 97 -2.08 4.28 4.67
C PRO A 97 -2.94 4.20 5.94
N TYR A 98 -3.70 3.12 6.13
CA TYR A 98 -4.59 2.94 7.28
C TYR A 98 -3.81 2.79 8.58
N ARG A 99 -2.57 2.31 8.52
CA ARG A 99 -1.65 2.32 9.67
C ARG A 99 -1.51 3.74 10.25
N ARG A 100 -1.45 4.76 9.38
CA ARG A 100 -1.38 6.16 9.79
C ARG A 100 -2.76 6.77 10.07
N LYS A 101 -3.78 6.43 9.28
CA LYS A 101 -5.14 6.98 9.42
C LYS A 101 -5.86 6.53 10.69
N TYR A 102 -5.69 5.26 11.06
CA TYR A 102 -6.44 4.61 12.13
C TYR A 102 -5.54 3.96 13.20
N GLY A 103 -4.22 3.95 13.03
CA GLY A 103 -3.31 3.29 13.97
C GLY A 103 -3.39 1.76 13.93
N VAL A 104 -3.88 1.18 12.84
CA VAL A 104 -4.02 -0.28 12.71
C VAL A 104 -2.68 -0.98 12.54
N GLN A 105 -2.62 -2.24 12.96
CA GLN A 105 -1.51 -3.14 12.71
C GLN A 105 -1.90 -4.12 11.59
N ILE A 106 -1.04 -4.29 10.59
CA ILE A 106 -1.31 -5.17 9.44
C ILE A 106 -0.34 -6.33 9.46
N TYR A 107 -0.88 -7.55 9.47
CA TYR A 107 -0.14 -8.81 9.42
C TYR A 107 -0.46 -9.51 8.11
N ALA A 108 0.55 -9.79 7.31
CA ALA A 108 0.39 -10.52 6.07
C ALA A 108 0.69 -12.00 6.32
N VAL A 109 -0.22 -12.89 5.92
CA VAL A 109 -0.06 -14.34 6.08
C VAL A 109 -0.29 -15.04 4.75
N THR A 110 0.70 -15.81 4.33
CA THR A 110 0.56 -16.75 3.22
C THR A 110 0.34 -18.15 3.80
N VAL A 111 -0.60 -18.90 3.24
CA VAL A 111 -0.79 -20.32 3.56
C VAL A 111 -0.11 -21.14 2.48
N ASP A 112 0.89 -21.94 2.87
CA ASP A 112 1.49 -22.93 1.98
C ASP A 112 0.58 -24.14 1.89
N LEU A 113 -0.05 -24.32 0.72
CA LEU A 113 -0.96 -25.45 0.49
C LEU A 113 -0.21 -26.77 0.30
N ASN A 114 1.10 -26.73 0.03
CA ASN A 114 1.95 -27.90 -0.20
C ASN A 114 1.31 -28.97 -1.11
N ILE A 115 0.68 -28.55 -2.21
CA ILE A 115 0.00 -29.46 -3.14
C ILE A 115 1.07 -30.31 -3.84
N ASN A 116 0.98 -31.63 -3.69
CA ASN A 116 1.90 -32.60 -4.29
C ASN A 116 3.38 -32.41 -3.92
N GLY A 117 3.69 -31.76 -2.79
CA GLY A 117 5.08 -31.52 -2.37
C GLY A 117 5.83 -30.45 -3.17
N ILE A 118 5.16 -29.75 -4.09
CA ILE A 118 5.76 -28.70 -4.93
C ILE A 118 5.30 -27.34 -4.41
N ARG A 119 6.24 -26.48 -4.01
CA ARG A 119 5.94 -25.13 -3.56
C ARG A 119 5.98 -24.13 -4.72
N PRO A 120 5.13 -23.10 -4.75
CA PRO A 120 5.14 -22.11 -5.82
C PRO A 120 6.47 -21.36 -5.96
N TRP A 121 7.21 -21.17 -4.86
CA TRP A 121 8.45 -20.39 -4.78
C TRP A 121 9.74 -21.24 -4.77
N THR A 122 9.66 -22.56 -4.97
CA THR A 122 10.87 -23.37 -5.15
C THR A 122 11.48 -23.16 -6.53
N GLU A 123 12.80 -23.07 -6.61
CA GLU A 123 13.57 -22.90 -7.87
C GLU A 123 13.27 -23.99 -8.90
N SER A 124 12.89 -25.19 -8.46
CA SER A 124 12.49 -26.33 -9.30
C SER A 124 11.08 -26.21 -9.90
N ASN A 125 10.33 -25.15 -9.59
CA ASN A 125 9.03 -24.90 -10.18
C ASN A 125 9.19 -24.26 -11.56
N LYS A 126 8.98 -25.04 -12.62
CA LYS A 126 9.10 -24.64 -14.04
C LYS A 126 8.26 -23.42 -14.46
N ASN A 127 7.31 -22.99 -13.63
CA ASN A 127 6.56 -21.74 -13.82
C ASN A 127 7.36 -20.48 -13.48
N VAL A 128 8.57 -20.60 -12.90
CA VAL A 128 9.49 -19.48 -12.58
C VAL A 128 10.45 -19.21 -13.74
N GLU A 129 10.68 -20.18 -14.62
CA GLU A 129 11.66 -20.07 -15.73
C GLU A 129 11.16 -19.30 -16.97
N ASN A 130 9.90 -18.86 -17.00
CA ASN A 130 9.35 -18.09 -18.12
C ASN A 130 8.54 -16.88 -17.65
N LYS A 131 9.24 -15.81 -17.22
CA LYS A 131 8.79 -14.42 -17.40
C LYS A 131 9.89 -13.41 -17.08
#